data_AF-A0A6M4AS12-F1
#
_entry.id   AF-A0A6M4AS12-F1
#
_cell.length_a   1.000
_cell.length_b   1.000
_cell.length_c   1.000
_cell.angle_alpha   90.00
_cell.angle_beta   90.00
_cell.angle_gamma   90.00
#
_symmetry.space_group_name_H-M   'P 1'
#
loop_
_entity.id
_entity.type
_entity.pdbx_description
1 polymer ?
#
loop_
_entity_poly.entity_id
_entity_poly.type
_entity_poly.pdbx_seq_one_letter_code
_entity_poly.pdbx_strand_id
1 'polypeptide(L)'
;MSDTPPDRLSVNPRSPHFGGELLNRGIGIRFKGKIRHDVEEYCLSEGWIRVAAGKSRDRFGQPMTIKMTGPLEAWFEDVGEPGAAASDGDPAPEASEETASAKD
;
A
#
# COMPACT_ATOMS: atom_id res chain seq x y z
N MET A 1 4.63 -10.64 15.36
CA MET A 1 4.39 -9.77 14.19
C MET A 1 4.54 -8.34 14.69
N SER A 2 5.30 -7.50 14.00
CA SER A 2 5.39 -6.07 14.33
C SER A 2 4.29 -5.35 13.55
N ASP A 3 3.59 -4.43 14.22
CA ASP A 3 2.58 -3.56 13.61
C ASP A 3 3.19 -2.29 13.01
N THR A 4 4.52 -2.26 12.92
CA THR A 4 5.27 -1.19 12.25
C THR A 4 5.85 -1.70 10.93
N PRO A 5 5.57 -1.02 9.79
CA PRO A 5 6.21 -1.32 8.51
C PRO A 5 7.74 -1.20 8.58
N PRO A 6 8.47 -1.90 7.70
CA PRO A 6 9.93 -1.78 7.62
C PRO A 6 10.37 -0.38 7.17
N ASP A 7 11.63 -0.03 7.45
CA ASP A 7 12.23 1.26 7.06
C ASP A 7 12.18 1.52 5.55
N ARG A 8 12.43 0.48 4.75
CA ARG A 8 12.42 0.54 3.28
C ARG A 8 11.65 -0.64 2.73
N LEU A 9 10.72 -0.37 1.82
CA LEU A 9 9.90 -1.38 1.16
C LEU A 9 9.56 -0.94 -0.26
N SER A 10 9.56 -1.91 -1.16
CA SER A 10 9.17 -1.77 -2.55
C SER A 10 8.13 -2.82 -2.93
N VAL A 11 7.22 -2.44 -3.82
CA VAL A 11 6.26 -3.37 -4.46
C VAL A 11 6.88 -4.10 -5.66
N ASN A 12 8.08 -3.71 -6.08
CA ASN A 12 8.75 -4.28 -7.24
C ASN A 12 9.54 -5.55 -6.86
N PRO A 13 9.21 -6.73 -7.41
CA PRO A 13 9.89 -7.99 -7.10
C PRO A 13 11.39 -8.01 -7.45
N ARG A 14 11.87 -7.08 -8.28
CA ARG A 14 13.29 -6.95 -8.64
C ARG A 14 14.07 -6.08 -7.66
N SER A 15 13.39 -5.39 -6.74
CA SER A 15 14.06 -4.58 -5.72
C SER A 15 14.64 -5.49 -4.63
N PRO A 16 15.83 -5.21 -4.10
CA PRO A 16 16.35 -5.88 -2.90
C PRO A 16 15.49 -5.61 -1.65
N HIS A 17 14.56 -4.64 -1.72
CA HIS A 17 13.63 -4.30 -0.64
C HIS A 17 12.19 -4.71 -0.98
N PHE A 18 12.01 -5.74 -1.80
CA PHE A 18 10.68 -6.23 -2.13
C PHE A 18 9.94 -6.72 -0.87
N GLY A 19 8.72 -6.22 -0.66
CA GLY A 19 7.95 -6.49 0.56
C GLY A 19 7.38 -7.91 0.66
N GLY A 20 7.20 -8.62 -0.46
CA GLY A 20 6.67 -9.99 -0.47
C GLY A 20 5.34 -10.10 0.27
N GLU A 21 5.29 -10.97 1.28
CA GLU A 21 4.08 -11.22 2.08
C GLU A 21 3.60 -10.00 2.88
N LEU A 22 4.48 -9.04 3.19
CA LEU A 22 4.09 -7.82 3.89
C LEU A 22 3.10 -6.99 3.07
N LEU A 23 3.17 -7.07 1.74
CA LEU A 23 2.28 -6.34 0.85
C LEU A 23 0.83 -6.84 0.95
N ASN A 24 0.60 -8.08 1.42
CA ASN A 24 -0.74 -8.63 1.60
C ASN A 24 -1.52 -7.93 2.72
N ARG A 25 -0.84 -7.30 3.68
CA ARG A 25 -1.46 -6.50 4.76
C ARG A 25 -1.94 -5.13 4.28
N GLY A 26 -1.52 -4.71 3.09
CA GLY A 26 -1.66 -3.33 2.62
C GLY A 26 -0.65 -2.40 3.30
N ILE A 27 -0.18 -1.40 2.55
CA ILE A 27 0.73 -0.36 3.06
C ILE A 27 0.15 1.00 2.72
N GLY A 28 -0.24 1.74 3.76
CA GLY A 28 -0.64 3.12 3.64
C GLY A 28 0.57 4.05 3.73
N ILE A 29 0.63 5.04 2.85
CA ILE A 29 1.70 6.05 2.82
C ILE A 29 1.10 7.44 2.87
N ARG A 30 1.60 8.28 3.79
CA ARG A 30 1.35 9.71 3.81
C ARG A 30 2.65 10.44 3.51
N PHE A 31 2.66 11.21 2.44
CA PHE A 31 3.83 11.98 2.01
C PHE A 31 3.46 13.45 1.85
N LYS A 32 4.23 14.33 2.51
CA LYS A 32 3.95 15.78 2.57
C LYS A 32 2.49 16.10 2.93
N GLY A 33 1.95 15.37 3.91
CA GLY A 33 0.59 15.54 4.41
C GLY A 33 -0.52 15.00 3.52
N LYS A 34 -0.20 14.25 2.45
CA LYS A 34 -1.20 13.65 1.56
C LYS A 34 -1.05 12.14 1.52
N ILE A 35 -2.17 11.42 1.61
CA ILE A 35 -2.20 9.97 1.39
C ILE A 35 -1.88 9.68 -0.08
N ARG A 36 -1.02 8.70 -0.32
CA ARG A 36 -0.53 8.30 -1.64
C ARG A 36 -0.76 6.80 -1.84
N HIS A 37 -1.31 6.45 -2.99
CA HIS A 37 -1.56 5.06 -3.41
C HIS A 37 -0.74 4.66 -4.65
N ASP A 38 0.07 5.58 -5.17
CA ASP A 38 0.90 5.42 -6.37
C ASP A 38 2.39 5.25 -6.03
N VAL A 39 2.68 4.83 -4.79
CA VAL A 39 4.04 4.64 -4.26
C VAL A 39 4.54 3.26 -4.64
N GLU A 40 5.65 3.23 -5.37
CA GLU A 40 6.32 2.00 -5.80
C GLU A 40 7.40 1.56 -4.78
N GLU A 41 7.97 2.53 -4.07
CA GLU A 41 8.98 2.30 -3.04
C GLU A 41 9.09 3.50 -2.09
N TYR A 42 9.46 3.26 -0.83
CA TYR A 42 9.76 4.32 0.14
C TYR A 42 10.99 3.99 0.99
N CYS A 43 11.58 5.01 1.61
CA CYS A 43 12.58 4.88 2.68
C CYS A 43 12.28 5.91 3.78
N LEU A 44 11.95 5.45 4.99
CA LEU A 44 11.57 6.30 6.13
C LEU A 44 12.79 7.06 6.68
N SER A 45 13.88 6.35 6.94
CA SER A 45 15.13 6.94 7.47
C SER A 45 15.71 8.02 6.58
N GLU A 46 15.62 7.85 5.25
CA GLU A 46 16.07 8.85 4.27
C GLU A 46 14.98 9.85 3.85
N GLY A 47 13.72 9.64 4.25
CA GLY A 47 12.60 10.54 3.98
C GLY A 47 12.25 10.72 2.50
N TRP A 48 12.12 9.63 1.74
CA TRP A 48 11.74 9.71 0.32
C TRP A 48 10.79 8.61 -0.15
N ILE A 49 10.08 8.88 -1.24
CA ILE A 49 9.26 7.93 -1.98
C ILE A 49 9.65 7.90 -3.46
N ARG A 50 9.44 6.77 -4.13
CA ARG A 50 9.35 6.65 -5.59
C ARG A 50 7.90 6.42 -5.96
N VAL A 51 7.40 7.22 -6.88
CA VAL A 51 6.02 7.13 -7.37
C VAL A 51 6.00 6.88 -8.87
N ALA A 52 4.99 6.17 -9.35
CA ALA A 52 4.78 5.99 -10.77
C ALA A 52 4.46 7.33 -11.48
N ALA A 53 5.20 7.64 -12.54
CA ALA A 53 5.03 8.83 -13.36
C ALA A 53 3.94 8.60 -14.41
N GLY A 54 2.69 8.58 -13.96
CA GLY A 54 1.54 8.32 -14.82
C GLY A 54 1.54 6.89 -15.37
N LYS A 55 1.13 6.72 -16.64
CA LYS A 55 0.97 5.40 -17.28
C LYS A 55 2.19 4.92 -18.05
N SER A 56 3.27 5.71 -18.06
CA SER A 56 4.47 5.41 -18.84
C SER A 56 5.24 4.23 -18.23
N ARG A 57 5.72 3.34 -19.11
CA ARG A 57 6.51 2.16 -18.73
C ARG A 57 7.88 2.19 -19.39
N ASP A 58 8.87 1.58 -18.75
CA ASP A 58 10.20 1.37 -19.30
C ASP A 58 10.21 0.21 -20.32
N ARG A 59 11.40 -0.09 -20.87
CA ARG A 59 11.60 -1.18 -21.85
C ARG A 59 11.31 -2.59 -21.30
N PHE A 60 11.22 -2.74 -19.99
CA PHE A 60 10.90 -3.99 -19.30
C PHE A 60 9.45 -4.05 -18.82
N GLY A 61 8.64 -3.05 -19.18
CA GLY A 61 7.24 -2.95 -18.77
C GLY A 61 7.04 -2.45 -17.34
N GLN A 62 8.10 -2.01 -16.66
CA GLN A 62 8.01 -1.48 -15.30
C GLN A 62 7.55 -0.02 -15.33
N PRO A 63 6.75 0.45 -14.37
CA PRO A 63 6.39 1.87 -14.29
C PRO A 63 7.64 2.75 -14.27
N MET A 64 7.62 3.81 -15.07
CA MET A 64 8.61 4.87 -14.92
C MET A 64 8.37 5.57 -13.58
N THR A 65 9.39 5.69 -12.74
CA THR A 65 9.22 6.27 -11.39
C THR A 65 9.95 7.60 -11.22
N ILE A 66 9.41 8.49 -10.39
CA ILE A 66 10.07 9.72 -9.95
C ILE A 66 10.31 9.63 -8.44
N LYS A 67 11.53 9.98 -8.01
CA LYS A 67 11.88 10.09 -6.58
C LYS A 67 11.47 11.45 -6.05
N MET A 68 10.79 11.47 -4.91
CA MET A 68 10.39 12.68 -4.19
C MET A 68 10.88 12.59 -2.73
N THR A 69 11.53 13.64 -2.24
CA THR A 69 12.01 13.73 -0.84
C THR A 69 11.12 14.67 -0.02
N GLY A 70 10.88 14.31 1.25
CA GLY A 70 10.09 15.09 2.20
C GLY A 70 9.54 14.26 3.36
N PRO A 71 8.74 14.88 4.24
CA PRO A 71 8.07 14.19 5.35
C PRO A 71 7.26 13.00 4.84
N LEU A 72 7.49 11.84 5.46
CA LEU A 72 6.96 10.55 5.08
C LEU A 72 6.54 9.77 6.32
N GLU A 73 5.33 9.22 6.28
CA GLU A 73 4.80 8.28 7.27
C GLU A 73 4.28 7.04 6.54
N ALA A 74 4.48 5.87 7.15
CA ALA A 74 4.01 4.59 6.65
C ALA A 74 3.31 3.80 7.75
N TRP A 75 2.23 3.10 7.41
CA TRP A 75 1.50 2.20 8.31
C TRP A 75 0.99 0.98 7.54
N PHE A 76 0.65 -0.10 8.25
CA PHE A 76 -0.09 -1.20 7.65
C PHE A 76 -1.58 -0.84 7.62
N GLU A 77 -2.24 -1.06 6.48
CA GLU A 77 -3.64 -0.69 6.32
C GLU A 77 -4.56 -1.47 7.27
N ASP A 78 -4.19 -2.70 7.64
CA ASP A 78 -4.90 -3.53 8.62
C ASP A 78 -4.86 -3.00 10.06
N VAL A 79 -3.86 -2.16 10.41
CA VAL A 79 -3.75 -1.50 11.72
C VAL A 79 -4.50 -0.16 11.74
N GLY A 80 -4.78 0.43 10.58
CA GLY A 80 -5.41 1.74 10.44
C GLY A 80 -4.42 2.91 10.39
N GLU A 81 -4.88 4.05 9.87
CA GLU A 81 -4.05 5.24 9.71
C GLU A 81 -3.64 5.84 11.07
N PRO A 82 -2.34 6.15 11.28
CA PRO A 82 -1.89 6.76 12.52
C PRO A 82 -2.52 8.15 12.69
N GLY A 83 -3.35 8.30 13.73
CA GLY A 83 -4.04 9.54 14.08
C GLY A 83 -5.49 9.65 13.58
N ALA A 84 -5.97 8.70 12.78
CA ALA A 84 -7.41 8.52 12.55
C ALA A 84 -7.99 7.74 13.73
N ALA A 85 -8.50 8.45 14.73
CA ALA A 85 -9.21 7.82 15.84
C ALA A 85 -10.34 6.93 15.29
N ALA A 86 -10.30 5.65 15.64
CA ALA A 86 -11.40 4.67 15.62
C ALA A 86 -12.52 4.96 14.61
N SER A 87 -12.41 4.40 13.41
CA SER A 87 -13.59 4.11 12.60
C SER A 87 -13.49 2.65 12.21
N ASP A 88 -14.18 1.88 13.03
CA ASP A 88 -14.69 0.52 12.88
C ASP A 88 -14.17 -0.28 11.69
N GLY A 89 -13.55 -1.43 12.02
CA GLY A 89 -13.17 -2.43 11.05
C GLY A 89 -14.36 -2.82 10.19
N ASP A 90 -14.15 -2.80 8.88
CA ASP A 90 -15.04 -3.41 7.91
C ASP A 90 -15.07 -4.93 8.21
N PRO A 91 -16.17 -5.48 8.76
CA PRO A 91 -16.27 -6.92 8.82
C PRO A 91 -16.41 -7.38 7.37
N ALA A 92 -15.44 -8.19 6.94
CA ALA A 92 -15.52 -8.95 5.70
C ALA A 92 -16.94 -9.50 5.54
N PRO A 93 -17.59 -9.38 4.35
CA PRO A 93 -18.89 -9.99 4.17
C PRO A 93 -18.74 -11.52 4.28
N GLU A 94 -19.13 -12.05 5.43
CA GLU A 94 -19.34 -13.48 5.62
C GLU A 94 -20.38 -13.96 4.61
N ALA A 95 -20.03 -15.03 3.92
CA ALA A 95 -20.90 -15.77 3.05
C ALA A 95 -22.06 -16.40 3.84
N SER A 96 -23.28 -16.25 3.32
CA SER A 96 -24.39 -17.16 3.62
C SER A 96 -25.43 -17.15 2.50
N GLU A 97 -25.43 -18.26 1.77
CA GLU A 97 -26.54 -19.05 1.21
C GLU A 97 -27.75 -18.44 0.47
N GLU A 98 -27.93 -18.99 -0.73
CA GLU A 98 -29.14 -19.67 -1.22
C GLU A 98 -30.49 -18.94 -1.15
N THR A 99 -31.09 -18.69 -2.31
CA THR A 99 -32.43 -19.23 -2.60
C THR A 99 -32.60 -19.41 -4.11
N ALA A 100 -32.77 -20.67 -4.50
CA ALA A 100 -33.32 -21.05 -5.78
C ALA A 100 -34.77 -20.53 -5.89
N SER A 101 -35.13 -19.98 -7.04
CA SER A 101 -36.52 -19.85 -7.42
C SER A 101 -36.67 -20.16 -8.90
N ALA A 102 -36.86 -21.45 -9.18
CA ALA A 102 -37.60 -21.89 -10.35
C ALA A 102 -39.07 -21.46 -10.18
N LYS A 103 -39.66 -20.85 -11.20
CA LYS A 103 -41.11 -20.88 -11.40
C LYS A 103 -41.47 -20.60 -12.85
N ASP A 104 -42.09 -21.63 -13.44
CA ASP A 104 -42.97 -21.73 -14.63
C ASP A 104 -42.51 -21.12 -15.96
#